data_AF-A0AAD3M746-F1
#
_entry.id   AF-A0AAD3M746-F1
#
_cell.length_a   1.000
_cell.length_b   1.000
_cell.length_c   1.000
_cell.angle_alpha   90.00
_cell.angle_beta   90.00
_cell.angle_gamma   90.00
#
_symmetry.space_group_name_H-M   'P 1'
#
loop_
_entity.id
_entity.type
_entity.pdbx_description
1 polymer ?
#
loop_
_entity_poly.entity_id
_entity_poly.type
_entity_poly.pdbx_seq_one_letter_code
_entity_poly.pdbx_strand_id
1 'polypeptide(L)'
;MFKQAQVILILHYDNMADDFSQSLTPPVSPFAADSLCELSPAQPPCFCCSETKDDPTGALSTEGYTARGSLKRYLEPSSSLDACPSHPYEDLEAQLPSALLEELFGITLLIGRLKDLPANVQSAFTIQNQGKIFPPSWHLLHLHLDIHWSVLEILHLLSHKMQGQVVYAHQFVNLTGENLTDAGLFEEHLCSLLCDLTGLAIGKYSKVRPTEALSSHHYLCSCTKELWVLLMHLLEYRNKVLHTQSFWSYMNLLLRPLVLGKPAAEQFSGLPTHCKDPLGFTWWLVTHLAVLGQYSRNGTVQSEKHLSDNWTFVEELLKLTCNPKGGLAEEQVRMHVHCCLSLCLLWEPSTSAVSTLWDYYSKNLNVTFTVPWLGMSGLGTLCKTPLALVEQARSCCSPSPLHSPGHTQLYRSANSFHIFLRVLALCLAQDTAGGVPQRQIKGRPPSGAGVSGVNHLLFNTDQSQEASH
;
A
#
# COMPACT_ATOMS: atom_id res chain seq x y z
N MET A 1 0.25 -16.21 31.91
CA MET A 1 0.27 -16.95 30.63
C MET A 1 1.52 -16.65 29.81
N PHE A 2 1.87 -15.39 29.50
CA PHE A 2 3.18 -15.03 28.90
C PHE A 2 4.41 -15.50 29.70
N LYS A 3 4.36 -15.49 31.03
CA LYS A 3 5.47 -15.97 31.89
C LYS A 3 5.66 -17.50 31.88
N GLN A 4 4.64 -18.29 31.52
CA GLN A 4 4.74 -19.75 31.54
C GLN A 4 5.38 -20.29 30.26
N ALA A 5 5.06 -19.69 29.10
CA ALA A 5 5.76 -19.97 27.85
C ALA A 5 7.26 -19.55 27.92
N GLN A 6 7.55 -18.43 28.58
CA GLN A 6 8.92 -17.97 28.79
C GLN A 6 9.72 -18.89 29.74
N VAL A 7 9.07 -19.48 30.75
CA VAL A 7 9.71 -20.44 31.68
C VAL A 7 10.01 -21.77 31.00
N ILE A 8 9.20 -22.23 30.05
CA ILE A 8 9.48 -23.47 29.30
C ILE A 8 10.70 -23.28 28.37
N LEU A 9 10.83 -22.11 27.75
CA LEU A 9 12.01 -21.75 26.94
C LEU A 9 13.28 -21.55 27.80
N ILE A 10 13.16 -21.01 29.02
CA ILE A 10 14.30 -20.86 29.96
C ILE A 10 14.74 -22.22 30.51
N LEU A 11 13.82 -23.13 30.85
CA LEU A 11 14.15 -24.45 31.37
C LEU A 11 14.79 -25.38 30.32
N HIS A 12 14.57 -25.13 29.03
CA HIS A 12 15.31 -25.81 27.96
C HIS A 12 16.72 -25.23 27.74
N TYR A 13 16.95 -23.98 28.13
CA TYR A 13 18.25 -23.30 28.00
C TYR A 13 19.20 -23.61 29.15
N ASP A 14 18.69 -23.73 30.39
CA ASP A 14 19.51 -24.01 31.58
C ASP A 14 20.08 -25.44 31.60
N ASN A 15 19.52 -26.38 30.85
CA ASN A 15 20.05 -27.75 30.76
C ASN A 15 21.21 -27.92 29.76
N MET A 16 21.63 -26.85 29.08
CA MET A 16 22.80 -26.83 28.17
C MET A 16 23.93 -25.89 28.64
N ALA A 17 23.78 -25.23 29.79
CA ALA A 17 24.67 -24.15 30.20
C ALA A 17 25.97 -24.60 30.89
N ASP A 18 26.11 -25.88 31.28
CA ASP A 18 27.21 -26.32 32.15
C ASP A 18 28.46 -26.88 31.45
N ASP A 19 28.57 -26.82 30.10
CA ASP A 19 29.75 -27.37 29.38
C ASP A 19 30.49 -26.41 28.45
N PHE A 20 30.20 -25.11 28.47
CA PHE A 20 30.90 -24.12 27.62
C PHE A 20 31.84 -23.21 28.40
N SER A 21 32.93 -23.78 28.90
CA SER A 21 34.11 -23.00 29.31
C SER A 21 35.40 -23.60 28.76
N GLN A 22 35.58 -23.54 27.42
CA GLN A 22 36.90 -23.56 26.79
C GLN A 22 36.83 -23.18 25.29
N SER A 23 37.50 -22.08 24.93
CA SER A 23 37.98 -21.73 23.58
C SER A 23 36.96 -21.64 22.43
N LEU A 24 36.46 -20.43 22.17
CA LEU A 24 35.66 -20.06 20.99
C LEU A 24 36.53 -19.84 19.73
N THR A 25 37.22 -20.88 19.29
CA THR A 25 37.70 -20.98 17.91
C THR A 25 37.44 -22.41 17.42
N PRO A 26 36.66 -22.62 16.34
CA PRO A 26 36.46 -23.96 15.81
C PRO A 26 37.82 -24.54 15.37
N PRO A 27 38.08 -25.85 15.58
CA PRO A 27 39.29 -26.46 15.08
C PRO A 27 39.28 -26.41 13.55
N VAL A 28 40.24 -25.67 12.98
CA VAL A 28 40.50 -25.68 11.54
C VAL A 28 40.96 -27.10 11.17
N SER A 29 40.25 -27.72 10.24
CA SER A 29 40.64 -29.03 9.69
C SER A 29 42.07 -28.93 9.11
N PRO A 30 43.00 -29.81 9.50
CA PRO A 30 44.39 -29.78 9.01
C PRO A 30 44.53 -30.17 7.51
N PHE A 31 43.41 -30.31 6.80
CA PHE A 31 43.36 -30.64 5.36
C PHE A 31 42.74 -29.55 4.49
N ALA A 32 42.43 -28.36 5.02
CA ALA A 32 41.98 -27.24 4.19
C ALA A 32 43.21 -26.60 3.49
N ALA A 33 43.36 -26.88 2.20
CA ALA A 33 44.34 -26.18 1.36
C ALA A 33 44.04 -24.66 1.35
N ASP A 34 45.09 -23.84 1.39
CA ASP A 34 45.08 -22.37 1.48
C ASP A 34 44.41 -21.62 0.28
N SER A 35 43.64 -22.32 -0.57
CA SER A 35 43.09 -21.76 -1.82
C SER A 35 41.59 -21.43 -1.78
N LEU A 36 40.95 -21.34 -0.61
CA LEU A 36 39.50 -21.05 -0.48
C LEU A 36 39.16 -19.78 0.33
N CYS A 37 40.13 -18.93 0.65
CA CYS A 37 39.89 -17.63 1.31
C CYS A 37 39.69 -16.46 0.33
N GLU A 38 38.96 -16.67 -0.77
CA GLU A 38 38.14 -15.59 -1.31
C GLU A 38 36.75 -15.74 -0.67
N LEU A 39 36.59 -15.15 0.51
CA LEU A 39 35.26 -14.92 1.07
C LEU A 39 34.54 -14.00 0.08
N SER A 40 33.72 -14.59 -0.80
CA SER A 40 32.72 -13.83 -1.55
C SER A 40 32.03 -12.90 -0.54
N PRO A 41 31.98 -11.58 -0.79
CA PRO A 41 31.33 -10.68 0.13
C PRO A 41 29.91 -11.20 0.37
N ALA A 42 29.55 -11.38 1.65
CA ALA A 42 28.23 -11.87 2.03
C ALA A 42 27.19 -11.04 1.27
N GLN A 43 26.39 -11.70 0.44
CA GLN A 43 25.37 -11.00 -0.33
C GLN A 43 24.45 -10.28 0.66
N PRO A 44 24.09 -9.01 0.40
CA PRO A 44 23.19 -8.28 1.27
C PRO A 44 21.82 -8.99 1.33
N PRO A 45 21.02 -8.71 2.39
CA PRO A 45 19.62 -9.12 2.47
C PRO A 45 18.87 -8.78 1.17
N CYS A 46 17.85 -9.55 0.83
CA CYS A 46 17.10 -9.31 -0.41
C CYS A 46 16.38 -7.95 -0.35
N PHE A 47 15.91 -7.54 0.83
CA PHE A 47 15.62 -6.13 1.10
C PHE A 47 16.91 -5.35 1.37
N CYS A 48 17.46 -4.73 0.33
CA CYS A 48 18.63 -3.87 0.45
C CYS A 48 18.37 -2.51 -0.22
N CYS A 49 18.33 -1.43 0.56
CA CYS A 49 18.20 -0.06 0.05
C CYS A 49 19.55 0.66 -0.12
N SER A 50 20.66 -0.08 -0.15
CA SER A 50 22.01 0.50 -0.22
C SER A 50 22.32 1.19 -1.56
N GLU A 51 21.74 0.70 -2.65
CA GLU A 51 22.06 1.18 -4.01
C GLU A 51 20.97 2.04 -4.65
N THR A 52 19.85 2.28 -3.96
CA THR A 52 18.75 3.07 -4.53
C THR A 52 19.12 4.55 -4.63
N LYS A 53 19.73 4.94 -5.74
CA LYS A 53 19.48 6.28 -6.31
C LYS A 53 17.99 6.34 -6.61
N ASP A 54 17.33 7.45 -6.26
CA ASP A 54 16.00 7.76 -6.76
C ASP A 54 16.05 7.76 -8.29
N ASP A 55 15.75 6.61 -8.90
CA ASP A 55 15.74 6.46 -10.34
C ASP A 55 14.53 7.25 -10.88
N PRO A 56 14.73 8.22 -11.80
CA PRO A 56 13.63 9.01 -12.36
C PRO A 56 12.54 8.16 -13.04
N THR A 57 12.85 6.92 -13.38
CA THR A 57 11.91 5.93 -13.96
C THR A 57 10.97 5.28 -12.93
N GLY A 58 11.23 5.46 -11.62
CA GLY A 58 10.38 4.95 -10.55
C GLY A 58 10.48 3.44 -10.28
N ALA A 59 11.38 2.71 -10.97
CA ALA A 59 11.52 1.27 -10.84
C ALA A 59 11.88 0.81 -9.41
N LEU A 60 11.50 -0.42 -9.04
CA LEU A 60 11.97 -1.08 -7.81
C LEU A 60 13.44 -1.51 -7.96
N SER A 61 14.07 -1.86 -6.84
CA SER A 61 15.48 -2.28 -6.80
C SER A 61 15.73 -3.45 -7.76
N THR A 62 16.75 -3.34 -8.61
CA THR A 62 17.18 -4.40 -9.54
C THR A 62 17.76 -5.63 -8.83
N GLU A 63 18.08 -5.50 -7.54
CA GLU A 63 18.57 -6.60 -6.70
C GLU A 63 17.53 -7.11 -5.70
N GLY A 64 16.35 -6.49 -5.65
CA GLY A 64 15.26 -6.83 -4.73
C GLY A 64 14.47 -8.09 -5.11
N TYR A 65 13.55 -8.51 -4.25
CA TYR A 65 12.68 -9.67 -4.44
C TYR A 65 11.89 -9.65 -5.76
N THR A 66 11.44 -8.47 -6.17
CA THR A 66 10.69 -8.28 -7.43
C THR A 66 11.56 -8.57 -8.65
N ALA A 67 12.81 -8.10 -8.66
CA ALA A 67 13.75 -8.36 -9.74
C ALA A 67 14.31 -9.79 -9.74
N ARG A 68 14.48 -10.39 -8.55
CA ARG A 68 14.90 -11.81 -8.38
C ARG A 68 13.83 -12.82 -8.76
N GLY A 69 12.65 -12.36 -9.19
CA GLY A 69 11.58 -13.23 -9.67
C GLY A 69 10.91 -14.04 -8.57
N SER A 70 10.97 -13.60 -7.31
CA SER A 70 10.24 -14.26 -6.22
C SER A 70 8.75 -14.35 -6.55
N LEU A 71 8.19 -13.27 -7.12
CA LEU A 71 6.84 -13.27 -7.68
C LEU A 71 6.58 -14.40 -8.67
N LYS A 72 7.54 -14.78 -9.53
CA LYS A 72 7.33 -15.89 -10.48
C LYS A 72 7.35 -17.26 -9.80
N ARG A 73 8.14 -17.42 -8.74
CA ARG A 73 8.38 -18.71 -8.06
C ARG A 73 7.13 -19.35 -7.45
N TYR A 74 6.13 -18.55 -7.04
CA TYR A 74 4.87 -19.03 -6.47
C TYR A 74 3.67 -18.93 -7.41
N LEU A 75 3.80 -18.27 -8.56
CA LEU A 75 2.71 -18.10 -9.53
C LEU A 75 2.66 -19.20 -10.59
N GLU A 76 3.74 -19.96 -10.75
CA GLU A 76 3.81 -21.09 -11.68
C GLU A 76 3.43 -22.41 -10.99
N PRO A 77 2.49 -23.20 -11.56
CA PRO A 77 2.13 -24.51 -11.02
C PRO A 77 3.35 -25.44 -11.05
N SER A 78 3.65 -26.12 -9.94
CA SER A 78 4.64 -27.19 -9.97
C SER A 78 4.15 -28.35 -10.82
N SER A 79 4.94 -28.75 -11.82
CA SER A 79 4.76 -29.98 -12.57
C SER A 79 4.70 -31.18 -11.62
N SER A 80 3.72 -32.06 -11.82
CA SER A 80 3.57 -33.31 -11.07
C SER A 80 4.83 -34.14 -11.16
N LEU A 81 5.44 -34.46 -10.02
CA LEU A 81 6.47 -35.48 -9.93
C LEU A 81 5.75 -36.84 -9.88
N ASP A 82 5.94 -37.63 -10.93
CA ASP A 82 5.49 -39.02 -11.00
C ASP A 82 6.05 -39.85 -9.84
N ALA A 83 5.32 -40.91 -9.49
CA ALA A 83 5.58 -41.79 -8.36
C ALA A 83 7.03 -42.31 -8.32
N CYS A 84 7.82 -41.74 -7.41
CA CYS A 84 9.17 -42.17 -7.08
C CYS A 84 9.09 -43.31 -6.03
N PRO A 85 9.98 -44.32 -6.04
CA PRO A 85 10.00 -45.38 -5.04
C PRO A 85 10.10 -44.83 -3.60
N SER A 86 9.47 -45.53 -2.64
CA SER A 86 9.49 -45.22 -1.20
C SER A 86 10.93 -45.04 -0.72
N HIS A 87 11.27 -43.84 -0.28
CA HIS A 87 12.59 -43.53 0.25
C HIS A 87 12.59 -43.65 1.79
N PRO A 88 13.74 -43.89 2.43
CA PRO A 88 13.82 -44.20 3.87
C PRO A 88 13.43 -43.06 4.83
N TYR A 89 12.95 -41.93 4.31
CA TYR A 89 12.58 -40.75 5.07
C TYR A 89 11.10 -40.37 4.91
N GLU A 90 10.27 -41.26 4.35
CA GLU A 90 8.85 -41.02 4.07
C GLU A 90 8.07 -40.60 5.33
N ASP A 91 8.31 -41.26 6.46
CA ASP A 91 7.69 -40.91 7.75
C ASP A 91 8.12 -39.52 8.27
N LEU A 92 9.35 -39.11 7.95
CA LEU A 92 9.90 -37.81 8.35
C LEU A 92 9.38 -36.69 7.44
N GLU A 93 9.24 -36.98 6.14
CA GLU A 93 8.65 -36.08 5.16
C GLU A 93 7.16 -35.83 5.47
N ALA A 94 6.43 -36.85 5.90
CA ALA A 94 5.02 -36.70 6.30
C ALA A 94 4.84 -35.75 7.50
N GLN A 95 5.84 -35.63 8.37
CA GLN A 95 5.82 -34.73 9.54
C GLN A 95 6.31 -33.32 9.22
N LEU A 96 7.00 -33.14 8.09
CA LEU A 96 7.62 -31.86 7.70
C LEU A 96 6.62 -30.69 7.69
N PRO A 97 5.39 -30.80 7.16
CA PRO A 97 4.43 -29.70 7.18
C PRO A 97 4.12 -29.16 8.59
N SER A 98 3.89 -30.06 9.55
CA SER A 98 3.60 -29.70 10.96
C SER A 98 4.84 -29.12 11.64
N ALA A 99 5.99 -29.75 11.48
CA ALA A 99 7.24 -29.28 12.08
C ALA A 99 7.64 -27.91 11.53
N LEU A 100 7.50 -27.70 10.21
CA LEU A 100 7.76 -26.41 9.58
C LEU A 100 6.82 -25.33 10.10
N LEU A 101 5.53 -25.62 10.28
CA LEU A 101 4.57 -24.67 10.84
C LEU A 101 4.96 -24.24 12.26
N GLU A 102 5.42 -25.18 13.09
CA GLU A 102 5.89 -24.92 14.46
C GLU A 102 7.15 -24.07 14.49
N GLU A 103 8.14 -24.38 13.65
CA GLU A 103 9.36 -23.58 13.53
C GLU A 103 9.06 -22.16 13.04
N LEU A 104 8.16 -22.01 12.06
CA LEU A 104 7.74 -20.69 11.59
C LEU A 104 7.06 -19.89 12.70
N PHE A 105 6.19 -20.53 13.49
CA PHE A 105 5.58 -19.90 14.66
C PHE A 105 6.63 -19.52 15.72
N GLY A 106 7.60 -20.40 16.00
CA GLY A 106 8.72 -20.09 16.89
C GLY A 106 9.52 -18.87 16.41
N ILE A 107 9.79 -18.79 15.11
CA ILE A 107 10.50 -17.65 14.49
C ILE A 107 9.68 -16.36 14.62
N THR A 108 8.36 -16.37 14.38
CA THR A 108 7.54 -15.15 14.53
C THR A 108 7.52 -14.66 15.98
N LEU A 109 7.52 -15.57 16.95
CA LEU A 109 7.64 -15.21 18.37
C LEU A 109 9.01 -14.65 18.73
N LEU A 110 10.09 -15.23 18.20
CA LEU A 110 11.47 -14.80 18.47
C LEU A 110 11.77 -13.42 17.89
N ILE A 111 11.35 -13.19 16.64
CA ILE A 111 11.59 -11.96 15.89
C ILE A 111 10.64 -10.84 16.33
N GLY A 112 9.42 -11.20 16.74
CA GLY A 112 8.43 -10.24 17.21
C GLY A 112 7.90 -9.32 16.12
N ARG A 113 7.28 -8.20 16.53
CA ARG A 113 6.62 -7.25 15.63
C ARG A 113 7.58 -6.16 15.16
N LEU A 114 7.39 -5.64 13.95
CA LEU A 114 8.20 -4.54 13.42
C LEU A 114 8.05 -3.25 14.24
N LYS A 115 6.85 -2.98 14.77
CA LYS A 115 6.59 -1.80 15.61
C LYS A 115 7.25 -1.87 16.99
N ASP A 116 7.60 -3.06 17.46
CA ASP A 116 8.15 -3.31 18.80
C ASP A 116 9.69 -3.31 18.76
N LEU A 117 10.29 -3.12 17.57
CA LEU A 117 11.72 -2.96 17.40
C LEU A 117 12.27 -1.80 18.25
N PRO A 118 13.48 -1.91 18.81
CA PRO A 118 14.11 -0.82 19.53
C PRO A 118 14.19 0.47 18.72
N ALA A 119 14.07 1.64 19.37
CA ALA A 119 14.02 2.94 18.69
C ALA A 119 15.26 3.22 17.82
N ASN A 120 16.44 2.74 18.22
CA ASN A 120 17.66 2.83 17.43
C ASN A 120 17.59 2.00 16.13
N VAL A 121 16.87 0.88 16.13
CA VAL A 121 16.60 0.07 14.93
C VAL A 121 15.53 0.74 14.06
N GLN A 122 14.45 1.23 14.67
CA GLN A 122 13.42 1.97 13.91
C GLN A 122 13.98 3.24 13.26
N SER A 123 14.93 3.93 13.90
CA SER A 123 15.58 5.10 13.30
C SER A 123 16.33 4.75 11.99
N ALA A 124 16.75 3.49 11.83
CA ALA A 124 17.47 3.03 10.66
C ALA A 124 16.64 3.07 9.36
N PHE A 125 15.30 3.08 9.47
CA PHE A 125 14.41 3.31 8.33
C PHE A 125 14.67 4.65 7.61
N THR A 126 15.23 5.63 8.31
CA THR A 126 15.47 6.99 7.79
C THR A 126 16.92 7.23 7.39
N ILE A 127 17.80 6.23 7.54
CA ILE A 127 19.20 6.36 7.18
C ILE A 127 19.34 6.40 5.66
N GLN A 128 19.61 7.60 5.14
CA GLN A 128 20.02 7.83 3.76
C GLN A 128 21.56 7.91 3.71
N ASN A 129 22.26 6.84 4.08
CA ASN A 129 23.73 6.82 4.06
C ASN A 129 24.24 6.53 2.65
N GLN A 130 25.03 7.46 2.10
CA GLN A 130 25.86 7.24 0.89
C GLN A 130 27.21 6.58 1.23
N GLY A 131 27.41 6.14 2.48
CA GLY A 131 28.62 5.48 2.93
C GLY A 131 28.64 4.00 2.51
N LYS A 132 29.84 3.44 2.34
CA LYS A 132 30.04 2.01 2.00
C LYS A 132 29.67 1.05 3.15
N ILE A 133 29.49 1.56 4.37
CA ILE A 133 29.28 0.75 5.58
C ILE A 133 28.01 1.22 6.28
N PHE A 134 27.05 0.32 6.43
CA PHE A 134 25.81 0.57 7.16
C PHE A 134 25.94 0.14 8.62
N PRO A 135 25.25 0.80 9.56
CA PRO A 135 25.29 0.39 10.96
C PRO A 135 24.58 -0.96 11.16
N PRO A 136 24.91 -1.73 12.21
CA PRO A 136 24.24 -3.00 12.52
C PRO A 136 22.72 -2.88 12.63
N SER A 137 22.20 -1.75 13.12
CA SER A 137 20.77 -1.47 13.21
C SER A 137 20.08 -1.44 11.84
N TRP A 138 20.78 -0.99 10.79
CA TRP A 138 20.28 -1.03 9.42
C TRP A 138 20.21 -2.47 8.92
N HIS A 139 21.26 -3.27 9.12
CA HIS A 139 21.26 -4.67 8.69
C HIS A 139 20.19 -5.49 9.40
N LEU A 140 20.07 -5.30 10.72
CA LEU A 140 19.04 -5.97 11.52
C LEU A 140 17.64 -5.61 11.02
N LEU A 141 17.37 -4.33 10.78
CA LEU A 141 16.07 -3.90 10.28
C LEU A 141 15.68 -4.59 8.97
N HIS A 142 16.60 -4.67 8.02
CA HIS A 142 16.34 -5.30 6.72
C HIS A 142 16.22 -6.83 6.83
N LEU A 143 16.98 -7.45 7.73
CA LEU A 143 16.80 -8.85 8.08
C LEU A 143 15.40 -9.12 8.66
N HIS A 144 14.87 -8.23 9.51
CA HIS A 144 13.50 -8.35 9.99
C HIS A 144 12.50 -8.33 8.83
N LEU A 145 12.65 -7.40 7.87
CA LEU A 145 11.79 -7.36 6.68
C LEU A 145 11.87 -8.66 5.87
N ASP A 146 13.08 -9.19 5.66
CA ASP A 146 13.31 -10.45 4.93
C ASP A 146 12.60 -11.60 5.64
N ILE A 147 12.76 -11.73 6.96
CA ILE A 147 12.14 -12.81 7.74
C ILE A 147 10.61 -12.70 7.69
N HIS A 148 10.04 -11.51 7.92
CA HIS A 148 8.59 -11.33 7.87
C HIS A 148 8.00 -11.73 6.51
N TRP A 149 8.67 -11.36 5.41
CA TRP A 149 8.27 -11.76 4.07
C TRP A 149 8.44 -13.26 3.85
N SER A 150 9.59 -13.84 4.21
CA SER A 150 9.85 -15.28 4.04
C SER A 150 8.86 -16.15 4.80
N VAL A 151 8.43 -15.76 6.00
CA VAL A 151 7.37 -16.48 6.72
C VAL A 151 6.07 -16.51 5.91
N LEU A 152 5.62 -15.38 5.35
CA LEU A 152 4.43 -15.34 4.51
C LEU A 152 4.58 -16.16 3.24
N GLU A 153 5.75 -16.09 2.59
CA GLU A 153 6.05 -16.84 1.38
C GLU A 153 6.01 -18.35 1.65
N ILE A 154 6.67 -18.82 2.72
CA ILE A 154 6.70 -20.24 3.08
C ILE A 154 5.30 -20.72 3.46
N LEU A 155 4.55 -19.97 4.28
CA LEU A 155 3.17 -20.34 4.65
C LEU A 155 2.24 -20.38 3.43
N HIS A 156 2.41 -19.45 2.48
CA HIS A 156 1.66 -19.51 1.23
C HIS A 156 2.01 -20.75 0.40
N LEU A 157 3.29 -21.06 0.24
CA LEU A 157 3.75 -22.24 -0.49
C LEU A 157 3.29 -23.53 0.19
N LEU A 158 3.36 -23.61 1.52
CA LEU A 158 2.87 -24.73 2.30
C LEU A 158 1.38 -24.97 2.03
N SER A 159 0.56 -23.93 2.18
CA SER A 159 -0.89 -24.01 1.93
C SER A 159 -1.20 -24.42 0.48
N HIS A 160 -0.45 -23.88 -0.49
CA HIS A 160 -0.61 -24.24 -1.90
C HIS A 160 -0.21 -25.69 -2.20
N LYS A 161 0.85 -26.21 -1.56
CA LYS A 161 1.33 -27.59 -1.75
C LYS A 161 0.42 -28.61 -1.07
N MET A 162 -0.21 -28.24 0.03
CA MET A 162 -1.10 -29.12 0.80
C MET A 162 -2.55 -29.15 0.28
N GLN A 163 -2.87 -28.42 -0.81
CA GLN A 163 -4.12 -28.43 -1.59
C GLN A 163 -5.36 -28.95 -0.85
N GLY A 164 -5.93 -28.12 0.03
CA GLY A 164 -7.20 -28.41 0.72
C GLY A 164 -7.06 -29.19 2.03
N GLN A 165 -5.85 -29.58 2.42
CA GLN A 165 -5.57 -30.11 3.75
C GLN A 165 -5.16 -28.97 4.69
N VAL A 166 -5.77 -28.95 5.88
CA VAL A 166 -5.39 -28.03 6.95
C VAL A 166 -4.18 -28.62 7.66
N VAL A 167 -3.07 -27.86 7.70
CA VAL A 167 -1.88 -28.28 8.43
C VAL A 167 -2.02 -27.80 9.86
N TYR A 168 -1.83 -28.70 10.82
CA TYR A 168 -1.85 -28.40 12.24
C TYR A 168 -0.45 -28.48 12.83
N ALA A 169 -0.13 -27.61 13.78
CA ALA A 169 1.07 -27.69 14.59
C ALA A 169 0.85 -28.71 15.72
N HIS A 170 1.08 -30.00 15.46
CA HIS A 170 0.73 -31.08 16.36
C HIS A 170 1.38 -30.98 17.75
N GLN A 171 2.67 -30.64 17.84
CA GLN A 171 3.36 -30.50 19.13
C GLN A 171 2.80 -29.30 19.90
N PHE A 172 2.57 -28.17 19.22
CA PHE A 172 1.97 -26.99 19.85
C PHE A 172 0.57 -27.30 20.40
N VAL A 173 -0.27 -27.98 19.61
CA VAL A 173 -1.62 -28.41 20.02
C VAL A 173 -1.53 -29.34 21.23
N ASN A 174 -0.62 -30.31 21.21
CA ASN A 174 -0.44 -31.25 22.31
C ASN A 174 0.01 -30.55 23.61
N LEU A 175 0.81 -29.49 23.51
CA LEU A 175 1.35 -28.76 24.65
C LEU A 175 0.38 -27.72 25.21
N THR A 176 -0.36 -27.02 24.35
CA THR A 176 -1.18 -25.86 24.73
C THR A 176 -2.68 -26.13 24.73
N GLY A 177 -3.14 -27.14 23.98
CA GLY A 177 -4.55 -27.38 23.70
C GLY A 177 -5.17 -26.40 22.69
N GLU A 178 -4.40 -25.46 22.15
CA GLU A 178 -4.87 -24.48 21.17
C GLU A 178 -4.59 -24.94 19.74
N ASN A 179 -5.55 -24.72 18.84
CA ASN A 179 -5.41 -25.07 17.44
C ASN A 179 -4.61 -24.00 16.69
N LEU A 180 -3.37 -24.32 16.33
CA LEU A 180 -2.56 -23.51 15.42
C LEU A 180 -2.53 -24.18 14.04
N THR A 181 -2.99 -23.45 13.03
CA THR A 181 -3.04 -23.91 11.63
C THR A 181 -2.20 -23.02 10.72
N ASP A 182 -1.81 -23.52 9.55
CA ASP A 182 -1.11 -22.75 8.53
C ASP A 182 -1.90 -21.51 8.09
N ALA A 183 -3.20 -21.67 7.86
CA ALA A 183 -4.09 -20.58 7.52
C ALA A 183 -4.21 -19.56 8.67
N GLY A 184 -4.35 -20.02 9.91
CA GLY A 184 -4.42 -19.15 11.08
C GLY A 184 -3.16 -18.32 11.27
N LEU A 185 -1.99 -18.97 11.20
CA LEU A 185 -0.70 -18.29 11.34
C LEU A 185 -0.46 -17.31 10.19
N PHE A 186 -0.83 -17.66 8.96
CA PHE A 186 -0.73 -16.76 7.81
C PHE A 186 -1.57 -15.49 8.03
N GLU A 187 -2.83 -15.64 8.43
CA GLU A 187 -3.74 -14.52 8.66
C GLU A 187 -3.26 -13.63 9.81
N GLU A 188 -2.85 -14.20 10.94
CA GLU A 188 -2.35 -13.45 12.09
C GLU A 188 -1.09 -12.66 11.76
N HIS A 189 -0.12 -13.31 11.11
CA HIS A 189 1.14 -12.68 10.74
C HIS A 189 0.94 -11.59 9.66
N LEU A 190 0.08 -11.84 8.68
CA LEU A 190 -0.30 -10.85 7.67
C LEU A 190 -0.97 -9.62 8.31
N CYS A 191 -1.99 -9.82 9.15
CA CYS A 191 -2.71 -8.73 9.80
C CYS A 191 -1.77 -7.92 10.69
N SER A 192 -0.89 -8.61 11.41
CA SER A 192 0.17 -8.01 12.22
C SER A 192 1.11 -7.13 11.40
N LEU A 193 1.57 -7.63 10.26
CA LEU A 193 2.47 -6.91 9.36
C LEU A 193 1.80 -5.69 8.71
N LEU A 194 0.57 -5.83 8.23
CA LEU A 194 -0.22 -4.71 7.67
C LEU A 194 -0.48 -3.63 8.73
N CYS A 195 -0.78 -4.03 9.97
CA CYS A 195 -0.89 -3.12 11.11
C CYS A 195 0.39 -2.34 11.35
N ASP A 196 1.54 -3.02 11.36
CA ASP A 196 2.83 -2.40 11.65
C ASP A 196 3.24 -1.43 10.54
N LEU A 197 3.11 -1.83 9.28
CA LEU A 197 3.39 -0.96 8.14
C LEU A 197 2.45 0.27 8.11
N THR A 198 1.18 0.08 8.46
CA THR A 198 0.23 1.21 8.60
C THR A 198 0.62 2.11 9.77
N GLY A 199 1.06 1.55 10.90
CA GLY A 199 1.57 2.31 12.04
C GLY A 199 2.81 3.15 11.69
N LEU A 200 3.74 2.59 10.93
CA LEU A 200 4.89 3.34 10.39
C LEU A 200 4.44 4.48 9.48
N ALA A 201 3.45 4.24 8.62
CA ALA A 201 2.85 5.26 7.77
C ALA A 201 2.16 6.37 8.57
N ILE A 202 1.45 6.05 9.66
CA ILE A 202 0.87 7.04 10.60
C ILE A 202 1.99 7.92 11.19
N GLY A 203 3.07 7.29 11.66
CA GLY A 203 4.24 7.98 12.20
C GLY A 203 4.83 8.97 11.20
N LYS A 204 4.91 8.58 9.91
CA LYS A 204 5.36 9.47 8.83
C LYS A 204 4.36 10.60 8.55
N TYR A 205 3.07 10.27 8.44
CA TYR A 205 2.00 11.24 8.19
C TYR A 205 1.91 12.33 9.25
N SER A 206 2.24 12.03 10.51
CA SER A 206 2.27 13.03 11.59
C SER A 206 3.12 14.28 11.28
N LYS A 207 4.09 14.15 10.38
CA LYS A 207 4.99 15.22 9.92
C LYS A 207 4.59 15.81 8.55
N VAL A 208 3.64 15.20 7.85
CA VAL A 208 3.22 15.60 6.51
C VAL A 208 2.26 16.78 6.60
N ARG A 209 2.56 17.85 5.86
CA ARG A 209 1.64 18.98 5.69
C ARG A 209 0.64 18.68 4.58
N PRO A 210 -0.60 19.20 4.63
CA PRO A 210 -1.57 19.04 3.53
C PRO A 210 -1.01 19.43 2.15
N THR A 211 -0.15 20.45 2.09
CA THR A 211 0.54 20.90 0.86
C THR A 211 1.53 19.91 0.27
N GLU A 212 2.01 18.97 1.07
CA GLU A 212 3.02 17.96 0.71
C GLU A 212 2.41 16.57 0.56
N ALA A 213 1.11 16.43 0.84
CA ALA A 213 0.43 15.15 0.92
C ALA A 213 0.72 14.26 -0.30
N LEU A 214 0.54 14.78 -1.52
CA LEU A 214 0.74 14.02 -2.76
C LEU A 214 2.20 13.96 -3.27
N SER A 215 3.10 14.77 -2.73
CA SER A 215 4.53 14.74 -3.06
C SER A 215 5.36 13.92 -2.06
N SER A 216 4.75 13.55 -0.93
CA SER A 216 5.36 12.71 0.09
C SER A 216 5.25 11.23 -0.26
N HIS A 217 5.89 10.37 0.53
CA HIS A 217 5.81 8.92 0.38
C HIS A 217 5.35 8.29 1.68
N HIS A 218 4.54 7.23 1.64
CA HIS A 218 4.06 6.57 2.87
C HIS A 218 5.05 5.58 3.48
N TYR A 219 5.99 5.09 2.68
CA TYR A 219 7.06 4.17 3.10
C TYR A 219 8.27 4.95 3.63
N LEU A 220 9.07 4.35 4.52
CA LEU A 220 10.25 5.01 5.10
C LEU A 220 11.52 4.75 4.30
N CYS A 221 11.64 3.57 3.67
CA CYS A 221 12.70 3.22 2.73
C CYS A 221 12.16 2.46 1.51
N SER A 222 12.97 2.30 0.47
CA SER A 222 12.61 1.55 -0.75
C SER A 222 12.29 0.07 -0.47
N CYS A 223 12.86 -0.53 0.58
CA CYS A 223 12.51 -1.90 0.99
C CYS A 223 11.08 -1.99 1.53
N THR A 224 10.64 -1.03 2.34
CA THR A 224 9.23 -0.99 2.78
C THR A 224 8.26 -0.72 1.62
N LYS A 225 8.68 0.05 0.61
CA LYS A 225 7.92 0.20 -0.65
C LYS A 225 7.76 -1.14 -1.36
N GLU A 226 8.85 -1.87 -1.52
CA GLU A 226 8.84 -3.19 -2.17
C GLU A 226 8.00 -4.20 -1.39
N LEU A 227 8.08 -4.20 -0.05
CA LEU A 227 7.25 -5.07 0.79
C LEU A 227 5.75 -4.79 0.60
N TRP A 228 5.31 -3.53 0.51
CA TRP A 228 3.92 -3.20 0.18
C TRP A 228 3.49 -3.78 -1.17
N VAL A 229 4.33 -3.66 -2.21
CA VAL A 229 4.05 -4.18 -3.55
C VAL A 229 3.96 -5.72 -3.53
N LEU A 230 4.86 -6.39 -2.82
CA LEU A 230 4.85 -7.84 -2.67
C LEU A 230 3.58 -8.34 -1.96
N LEU A 231 3.16 -7.67 -0.88
CA LEU A 231 1.91 -7.97 -0.17
C LEU A 231 0.68 -7.78 -1.06
N MET A 232 0.63 -6.69 -1.84
CA MET A 232 -0.45 -6.46 -2.81
C MET A 232 -0.52 -7.62 -3.81
N HIS A 233 0.60 -8.00 -4.43
CA HIS A 233 0.59 -9.09 -5.41
C HIS A 233 0.24 -10.44 -4.80
N LEU A 234 0.77 -10.76 -3.61
CA LEU A 234 0.48 -12.00 -2.91
C LEU A 234 -1.02 -12.13 -2.61
N LEU A 235 -1.63 -11.09 -2.06
CA LEU A 235 -3.04 -11.11 -1.69
C LEU A 235 -3.96 -11.11 -2.91
N GLU A 236 -3.65 -10.34 -3.96
CA GLU A 236 -4.44 -10.36 -5.18
C GLU A 236 -4.33 -11.72 -5.91
N TYR A 237 -3.18 -12.39 -5.84
CA TYR A 237 -3.06 -13.76 -6.34
C TYR A 237 -3.89 -14.74 -5.52
N ARG A 238 -3.77 -14.70 -4.19
CA ARG A 238 -4.55 -15.57 -3.29
C ARG A 238 -6.05 -15.31 -3.39
N ASN A 239 -6.49 -14.08 -3.63
CA ASN A 239 -7.90 -13.77 -3.87
C ASN A 239 -8.39 -14.43 -5.16
N LYS A 240 -7.59 -14.39 -6.23
CA LYS A 240 -7.94 -14.98 -7.53
C LYS A 240 -7.92 -16.51 -7.53
N VAL A 241 -6.93 -17.14 -6.88
CA VAL A 241 -6.71 -18.60 -6.94
C VAL A 241 -7.34 -19.33 -5.75
N LEU A 242 -7.26 -18.77 -4.55
CA LEU A 242 -7.73 -19.40 -3.32
C LEU A 242 -9.05 -18.80 -2.80
N HIS A 243 -9.64 -17.84 -3.51
CA HIS A 243 -10.88 -17.14 -3.12
C HIS A 243 -10.85 -16.52 -1.72
N THR A 244 -9.66 -16.11 -1.27
CA THR A 244 -9.44 -15.40 0.00
C THR A 244 -9.77 -13.91 -0.12
N GLN A 245 -9.65 -13.13 0.95
CA GLN A 245 -9.89 -11.69 0.90
C GLN A 245 -8.86 -10.97 0.00
N SER A 246 -9.30 -9.94 -0.73
CA SER A 246 -8.41 -9.07 -1.52
C SER A 246 -7.58 -8.14 -0.63
N PHE A 247 -6.55 -7.51 -1.20
CA PHE A 247 -5.73 -6.53 -0.49
C PHE A 247 -6.59 -5.40 0.11
N TRP A 248 -7.52 -4.87 -0.67
CA TRP A 248 -8.42 -3.81 -0.21
C TRP A 248 -9.35 -4.24 0.90
N SER A 249 -9.79 -5.51 0.94
CA SER A 249 -10.61 -6.01 2.04
C SER A 249 -9.87 -5.93 3.37
N TYR A 250 -8.60 -6.38 3.43
CA TYR A 250 -7.77 -6.23 4.64
C TYR A 250 -7.56 -4.76 5.01
N MET A 251 -7.19 -3.92 4.04
CA MET A 251 -6.96 -2.50 4.30
C MET A 251 -8.23 -1.78 4.76
N ASN A 252 -9.40 -2.12 4.21
CA ASN A 252 -10.67 -1.53 4.60
C ASN A 252 -11.05 -1.94 6.03
N LEU A 253 -10.82 -3.21 6.41
CA LEU A 253 -11.03 -3.66 7.78
C LEU A 253 -10.10 -2.97 8.78
N LEU A 254 -8.88 -2.62 8.35
CA LEU A 254 -7.92 -1.89 9.16
C LEU A 254 -8.26 -0.39 9.30
N LEU A 255 -8.58 0.27 8.19
CA LEU A 255 -8.71 1.74 8.12
C LEU A 255 -10.10 2.23 8.52
N ARG A 256 -11.16 1.45 8.30
CA ARG A 256 -12.54 1.85 8.63
C ARG A 256 -12.73 2.12 10.13
N PRO A 257 -12.27 1.26 11.07
CA PRO A 257 -12.37 1.57 12.50
C PRO A 257 -11.60 2.84 12.88
N LEU A 258 -10.42 3.07 12.28
CA LEU A 258 -9.57 4.24 12.52
C LEU A 258 -10.31 5.54 12.20
N VAL A 259 -10.98 5.61 11.04
CA VAL A 259 -11.74 6.82 10.65
C VAL A 259 -13.01 6.99 11.47
N LEU A 260 -13.67 5.90 11.85
CA LEU A 260 -14.90 5.94 12.66
C LEU A 260 -14.64 6.15 14.16
N GLY A 261 -13.38 6.18 14.60
CA GLY A 261 -13.02 6.24 16.03
C GLY A 261 -13.48 5.02 16.82
N LYS A 262 -13.60 3.86 16.15
CA LYS A 262 -14.02 2.59 16.75
C LYS A 262 -12.78 1.73 17.05
N PRO A 263 -12.84 0.85 18.06
CA PRO A 263 -11.77 -0.11 18.27
C PRO A 263 -11.60 -0.96 17.00
N ALA A 264 -10.33 -1.19 16.62
CA ALA A 264 -10.03 -2.14 15.56
C ALA A 264 -10.45 -3.55 15.97
N ALA A 265 -10.72 -4.41 14.99
CA ALA A 265 -10.94 -5.84 15.26
C ALA A 265 -9.73 -6.44 16.00
N GLU A 266 -9.95 -7.47 16.80
CA GLU A 266 -8.90 -8.11 17.62
C GLU A 266 -7.69 -8.55 16.78
N GLN A 267 -7.93 -9.00 15.55
CA GLN A 267 -6.89 -9.37 14.57
C GLN A 267 -5.95 -8.22 14.17
N PHE A 268 -6.39 -6.97 14.34
CA PHE A 268 -5.60 -5.77 14.09
C PHE A 268 -5.20 -5.06 15.39
N SER A 269 -5.15 -5.81 16.50
CA SER A 269 -4.72 -5.29 17.78
C SER A 269 -3.33 -4.63 17.68
N GLY A 270 -3.27 -3.40 18.19
CA GLY A 270 -2.02 -2.64 18.28
C GLY A 270 -1.68 -1.74 17.09
N LEU A 271 -2.67 -1.35 16.27
CA LEU A 271 -2.57 -0.11 15.49
C LEU A 271 -2.41 1.09 16.45
N PRO A 272 -1.53 2.08 16.16
CA PRO A 272 -1.35 3.23 17.04
C PRO A 272 -2.66 3.97 17.33
N THR A 273 -2.93 4.23 18.61
CA THR A 273 -4.14 4.93 19.07
C THR A 273 -4.12 6.43 18.77
N HIS A 274 -2.95 6.99 18.46
CA HIS A 274 -2.76 8.42 18.24
C HIS A 274 -2.53 8.74 16.75
N CYS A 275 -3.61 8.99 16.03
CA CYS A 275 -3.57 9.62 14.71
C CYS A 275 -4.18 11.03 14.81
N LYS A 276 -3.40 12.06 14.46
CA LYS A 276 -3.81 13.47 14.57
C LYS A 276 -5.01 13.81 13.68
N ASP A 277 -5.05 13.22 12.49
CA ASP A 277 -6.11 13.38 11.51
C ASP A 277 -6.39 12.03 10.84
N PRO A 278 -7.25 11.18 11.45
CA PRO A 278 -7.54 9.85 10.94
C PRO A 278 -8.14 9.84 9.52
N LEU A 279 -8.95 10.84 9.19
CA LEU A 279 -9.61 10.95 7.88
C LEU A 279 -8.60 11.37 6.82
N GLY A 280 -7.82 12.43 7.07
CA GLY A 280 -6.76 12.87 6.17
C GLY A 280 -5.68 11.81 5.98
N PHE A 281 -5.29 11.10 7.05
CA PHE A 281 -4.37 9.97 6.96
C PHE A 281 -4.90 8.87 6.04
N THR A 282 -6.18 8.50 6.20
CA THR A 282 -6.78 7.43 5.39
C THR A 282 -6.87 7.82 3.92
N TRP A 283 -7.25 9.05 3.61
CA TRP A 283 -7.19 9.58 2.23
C TRP A 283 -5.78 9.51 1.67
N TRP A 284 -4.80 9.98 2.44
CA TRP A 284 -3.40 9.96 2.04
C TRP A 284 -2.91 8.55 1.76
N LEU A 285 -3.12 7.62 2.69
CA LEU A 285 -2.64 6.25 2.56
C LEU A 285 -3.30 5.52 1.39
N VAL A 286 -4.63 5.60 1.24
CA VAL A 286 -5.36 4.94 0.14
C VAL A 286 -4.84 5.44 -1.21
N THR A 287 -4.63 6.76 -1.37
CA THR A 287 -4.06 7.31 -2.61
C THR A 287 -2.66 6.78 -2.89
N HIS A 288 -1.79 6.69 -1.88
CA HIS A 288 -0.42 6.22 -2.12
C HIS A 288 -0.32 4.71 -2.32
N LEU A 289 -1.19 3.92 -1.69
CA LEU A 289 -1.30 2.49 -1.95
C LEU A 289 -1.85 2.23 -3.36
N ALA A 290 -2.82 3.02 -3.81
CA ALA A 290 -3.33 2.96 -5.18
C ALA A 290 -2.23 3.27 -6.22
N VAL A 291 -1.33 4.22 -5.92
CA VAL A 291 -0.14 4.48 -6.74
C VAL A 291 0.78 3.25 -6.81
N LEU A 292 1.03 2.58 -5.68
CA LEU A 292 1.85 1.35 -5.67
C LEU A 292 1.18 0.18 -6.41
N GLY A 293 -0.15 0.17 -6.50
CA GLY A 293 -0.88 -0.84 -7.28
C GLY A 293 -0.60 -0.84 -8.79
N GLN A 294 0.09 0.18 -9.32
CA GLN A 294 0.54 0.23 -10.72
C GLN A 294 1.86 -0.53 -11.00
N TYR A 295 2.56 -0.97 -9.95
CA TYR A 295 3.80 -1.72 -10.14
C TYR A 295 3.47 -3.12 -10.65
N SER A 296 4.18 -3.53 -11.70
CA SER A 296 4.10 -4.88 -12.24
C SER A 296 4.90 -5.86 -11.39
N ARG A 297 4.72 -7.15 -11.68
CA ARG A 297 5.46 -8.23 -11.02
C ARG A 297 6.98 -8.14 -11.18
N ASN A 298 7.45 -7.39 -12.17
CA ASN A 298 8.88 -7.18 -12.44
C ASN A 298 9.38 -5.85 -11.83
N GLY A 299 8.57 -5.16 -11.03
CA GLY A 299 8.95 -3.91 -10.37
C GLY A 299 8.97 -2.67 -11.28
N THR A 300 8.45 -2.77 -12.50
CA THR A 300 8.27 -1.64 -13.43
C THR A 300 6.83 -1.14 -13.39
N VAL A 301 6.63 0.17 -13.54
CA VAL A 301 5.29 0.77 -13.65
C VAL A 301 4.69 0.35 -14.99
N GLN A 302 3.52 -0.31 -14.98
CA GLN A 302 2.81 -0.72 -16.20
C GLN A 302 1.39 -0.17 -16.22
N SER A 303 0.83 -0.04 -17.43
CA SER A 303 -0.54 0.44 -17.64
C SER A 303 -1.61 -0.61 -17.26
N GLU A 304 -1.25 -1.88 -17.13
CA GLU A 304 -2.19 -2.92 -16.72
C GLU A 304 -2.46 -2.85 -15.21
N LYS A 305 -3.72 -2.60 -14.85
CA LYS A 305 -4.17 -2.47 -13.46
C LYS A 305 -4.09 -3.83 -12.76
N HIS A 306 -3.06 -4.06 -11.93
CA HIS A 306 -2.95 -5.30 -11.15
C HIS A 306 -3.91 -5.32 -9.95
N LEU A 307 -4.09 -4.15 -9.33
CA LEU A 307 -4.94 -3.93 -8.17
C LEU A 307 -6.26 -3.28 -8.63
N SER A 308 -7.40 -3.83 -8.21
CA SER A 308 -8.70 -3.25 -8.53
C SER A 308 -8.89 -1.87 -7.88
N ASP A 309 -9.90 -1.13 -8.32
CA ASP A 309 -10.32 0.07 -7.58
C ASP A 309 -10.94 -0.30 -6.22
N ASN A 310 -11.09 0.71 -5.37
CA ASN A 310 -11.73 0.60 -4.05
C ASN A 310 -12.75 1.73 -3.86
N TRP A 311 -13.55 2.01 -4.90
CA TRP A 311 -14.48 3.15 -4.89
C TRP A 311 -15.52 3.07 -3.78
N THR A 312 -15.97 1.86 -3.43
CA THR A 312 -16.93 1.66 -2.33
C THR A 312 -16.43 2.23 -1.01
N PHE A 313 -15.16 2.02 -0.65
CA PHE A 313 -14.59 2.62 0.55
C PHE A 313 -14.35 4.13 0.39
N VAL A 314 -13.89 4.57 -0.79
CA VAL A 314 -13.66 5.99 -1.06
C VAL A 314 -14.95 6.81 -0.99
N GLU A 315 -16.09 6.25 -1.42
CA GLU A 315 -17.41 6.87 -1.28
C GLU A 315 -17.79 7.09 0.19
N GLU A 316 -17.40 6.18 1.09
CA GLU A 316 -17.59 6.38 2.52
C GLU A 316 -16.72 7.54 3.05
N LEU A 317 -15.46 7.62 2.61
CA LEU A 317 -14.57 8.74 2.96
C LEU A 317 -15.10 10.08 2.42
N LEU A 318 -15.69 10.08 1.22
CA LEU A 318 -16.34 11.25 0.63
C LEU A 318 -17.57 11.67 1.43
N LYS A 319 -18.41 10.73 1.87
CA LYS A 319 -19.56 11.02 2.74
C LYS A 319 -19.13 11.64 4.06
N LEU A 320 -18.02 11.18 4.64
CA LEU A 320 -17.44 11.77 5.85
C LEU A 320 -16.86 13.16 5.58
N THR A 321 -16.16 13.35 4.47
CA THR A 321 -15.59 14.64 4.05
C THR A 321 -16.66 15.69 3.79
N CYS A 322 -17.75 15.28 3.11
CA CYS A 322 -18.85 16.14 2.71
C CYS A 322 -19.93 16.28 3.80
N ASN A 323 -19.71 15.72 5.00
CA ASN A 323 -20.70 15.76 6.06
C ASN A 323 -20.85 17.20 6.58
N PRO A 324 -22.04 17.82 6.48
CA PRO A 324 -22.25 19.20 6.93
C PRO A 324 -22.02 19.39 8.44
N LYS A 325 -22.11 18.32 9.23
CA LYS A 325 -21.82 18.34 10.67
C LYS A 325 -20.33 18.24 11.00
N GLY A 326 -19.49 17.85 10.04
CA GLY A 326 -18.06 17.60 10.23
C GLY A 326 -17.21 18.86 10.35
N GLY A 327 -17.68 20.01 9.84
CA GLY A 327 -17.01 21.30 10.00
C GLY A 327 -15.56 21.34 9.52
N LEU A 328 -15.21 20.52 8.51
CA LEU A 328 -13.83 20.45 8.01
C LEU A 328 -13.39 21.78 7.41
N ALA A 329 -12.16 22.19 7.73
CA ALA A 329 -11.55 23.35 7.11
C ALA A 329 -11.34 23.11 5.61
N GLU A 330 -11.45 24.19 4.81
CA GLU A 330 -11.24 24.16 3.36
C GLU A 330 -9.89 23.53 2.96
N GLU A 331 -8.86 23.70 3.79
CA GLU A 331 -7.54 23.08 3.60
C GLU A 331 -7.60 21.54 3.54
N GLN A 332 -8.43 20.94 4.41
CA GLN A 332 -8.61 19.49 4.50
C GLN A 332 -9.51 18.96 3.39
N VAL A 333 -10.63 19.63 3.12
CA VAL A 333 -11.52 19.28 2.00
C VAL A 333 -10.75 19.33 0.69
N ARG A 334 -9.92 20.36 0.48
CA ARG A 334 -9.06 20.45 -0.70
C ARG A 334 -8.09 19.27 -0.81
N MET A 335 -7.49 18.85 0.30
CA MET A 335 -6.55 17.72 0.31
C MET A 335 -7.28 16.41 -0.05
N HIS A 336 -8.45 16.16 0.54
CA HIS A 336 -9.27 14.99 0.25
C HIS A 336 -9.73 14.95 -1.23
N VAL A 337 -10.19 16.07 -1.76
CA VAL A 337 -10.65 16.16 -3.16
C VAL A 337 -9.48 16.04 -4.13
N HIS A 338 -8.27 16.49 -3.75
CA HIS A 338 -7.06 16.27 -4.54
C HIS A 338 -6.61 14.80 -4.54
N CYS A 339 -6.74 14.11 -3.41
CA CYS A 339 -6.61 12.66 -3.33
C CYS A 339 -7.64 11.97 -4.23
N CYS A 340 -8.91 12.39 -4.19
CA CYS A 340 -9.97 11.86 -5.05
C CYS A 340 -9.65 12.06 -6.54
N LEU A 341 -9.16 13.24 -6.95
CA LEU A 341 -8.71 13.48 -8.32
C LEU A 341 -7.57 12.53 -8.72
N SER A 342 -6.60 12.32 -7.84
CA SER A 342 -5.51 11.37 -8.09
C SER A 342 -6.05 9.95 -8.29
N LEU A 343 -7.01 9.52 -7.46
CA LEU A 343 -7.67 8.23 -7.61
C LEU A 343 -8.48 8.13 -8.91
N CYS A 344 -9.14 9.20 -9.37
CA CYS A 344 -9.81 9.24 -10.68
C CYS A 344 -8.86 9.17 -11.88
N LEU A 345 -7.58 9.52 -11.70
CA LEU A 345 -6.55 9.37 -12.75
C LEU A 345 -5.90 7.98 -12.70
N LEU A 346 -5.83 7.38 -11.51
CA LEU A 346 -5.29 6.03 -11.28
C LEU A 346 -6.28 4.94 -11.69
N TRP A 347 -7.53 5.15 -11.30
CA TRP A 347 -8.66 4.28 -11.56
C TRP A 347 -9.55 4.93 -12.61
N GLU A 348 -10.61 4.22 -13.02
CA GLU A 348 -11.69 4.90 -13.76
C GLU A 348 -12.52 5.75 -12.77
N PRO A 349 -12.86 7.01 -13.10
CA PRO A 349 -13.75 7.85 -12.29
C PRO A 349 -15.09 7.18 -11.95
N SER A 350 -15.48 7.24 -10.68
CA SER A 350 -16.80 6.77 -10.21
C SER A 350 -17.86 7.85 -10.32
N THR A 351 -18.98 7.53 -11.00
CA THR A 351 -20.16 8.41 -11.08
C THR A 351 -20.79 8.68 -9.70
N SER A 352 -20.74 7.71 -8.78
CA SER A 352 -21.24 7.84 -7.42
C SER A 352 -20.36 8.79 -6.59
N ALA A 353 -19.03 8.68 -6.72
CA ALA A 353 -18.09 9.59 -6.07
C ALA A 353 -18.30 11.04 -6.53
N VAL A 354 -18.48 11.25 -7.84
CA VAL A 354 -18.75 12.59 -8.39
C VAL A 354 -20.12 13.12 -8.00
N SER A 355 -21.14 12.27 -7.95
CA SER A 355 -22.47 12.67 -7.47
C SER A 355 -22.42 13.14 -6.02
N THR A 356 -21.65 12.47 -5.16
CA THR A 356 -21.45 12.87 -3.75
C THR A 356 -20.79 14.25 -3.64
N LEU A 357 -19.74 14.50 -4.44
CA LEU A 357 -19.08 15.81 -4.47
C LEU A 357 -19.99 16.90 -5.06
N TRP A 358 -20.74 16.58 -6.12
CA TRP A 358 -21.69 17.50 -6.73
C TRP A 358 -22.76 17.94 -5.73
N ASP A 359 -23.34 17.01 -4.97
CA ASP A 359 -24.34 17.32 -3.94
C ASP A 359 -23.77 18.21 -2.83
N TYR A 360 -22.49 18.05 -2.49
CA TYR A 360 -21.81 18.91 -1.53
C TYR A 360 -21.58 20.31 -2.09
N TYR A 361 -20.95 20.44 -3.26
CA TYR A 361 -20.58 21.76 -3.80
C TYR A 361 -21.79 22.55 -4.28
N SER A 362 -22.81 21.90 -4.87
CA SER A 362 -24.04 22.57 -5.32
C SER A 362 -24.78 23.28 -4.18
N LYS A 363 -24.77 22.70 -2.99
CA LYS A 363 -25.34 23.31 -1.77
C LYS A 363 -24.48 24.43 -1.20
N ASN A 364 -23.19 24.45 -1.51
CA ASN A 364 -22.21 25.40 -0.98
C ASN A 364 -21.71 26.42 -2.02
N LEU A 365 -22.37 26.57 -3.17
CA LEU A 365 -21.94 27.49 -4.24
C LEU A 365 -21.82 28.96 -3.80
N ASN A 366 -22.58 29.35 -2.78
CA ASN A 366 -22.56 30.72 -2.23
C ASN A 366 -21.41 30.94 -1.23
N VAL A 367 -20.64 29.89 -0.89
CA VAL A 367 -19.52 29.98 0.05
C VAL A 367 -18.27 30.43 -0.69
N THR A 368 -17.56 31.41 -0.12
CA THR A 368 -16.23 31.79 -0.58
C THR A 368 -15.24 30.73 -0.08
N PHE A 369 -14.94 29.73 -0.92
CA PHE A 369 -13.92 28.67 -0.72
C PHE A 369 -12.51 29.26 -0.58
N THR A 370 -12.33 30.09 0.45
CA THR A 370 -11.20 31.00 0.64
C THR A 370 -10.12 30.29 1.41
N VAL A 371 -8.89 30.54 0.95
CA VAL A 371 -7.68 29.96 1.53
C VAL A 371 -6.81 31.16 1.91
N PRO A 372 -6.62 31.44 3.22
CA PRO A 372 -6.02 32.70 3.67
C PRO A 372 -4.66 33.05 3.03
N TRP A 373 -3.83 32.05 2.76
CA TRP A 373 -2.50 32.24 2.15
C TRP A 373 -2.48 32.16 0.62
N LEU A 374 -3.56 31.70 -0.03
CA LEU A 374 -3.66 31.64 -1.49
C LEU A 374 -3.94 33.03 -2.11
N GLY A 375 -4.22 34.02 -1.25
CA GLY A 375 -4.48 35.40 -1.64
C GLY A 375 -5.70 35.55 -2.57
N MET A 376 -5.76 36.69 -3.27
CA MET A 376 -6.78 37.00 -4.27
C MET A 376 -6.77 36.05 -5.49
N SER A 377 -5.72 35.23 -5.66
CA SER A 377 -5.62 34.22 -6.72
C SER A 377 -6.50 33.00 -6.46
N GLY A 378 -6.88 32.74 -5.20
CA GLY A 378 -7.74 31.62 -4.78
C GLY A 378 -9.22 31.98 -4.64
N LEU A 379 -9.54 33.27 -4.48
CA LEU A 379 -10.84 33.78 -4.87
C LEU A 379 -10.89 33.58 -6.37
N GLY A 380 -11.86 32.83 -6.86
CA GLY A 380 -12.19 32.87 -8.28
C GLY A 380 -12.34 34.33 -8.65
N THR A 381 -11.29 34.90 -9.24
CA THR A 381 -11.39 36.16 -9.95
C THR A 381 -12.49 35.84 -10.93
N LEU A 382 -13.67 36.42 -10.73
CA LEU A 382 -14.71 36.48 -11.75
C LEU A 382 -13.96 36.78 -13.04
N CYS A 383 -13.74 35.77 -13.88
CA CYS A 383 -12.84 35.90 -15.02
C CYS A 383 -13.43 37.05 -15.85
N LYS A 384 -12.76 38.20 -15.82
CA LYS A 384 -13.34 39.44 -16.35
C LYS A 384 -13.43 39.39 -17.87
N THR A 385 -12.79 38.40 -18.50
CA THR A 385 -12.78 38.18 -19.93
C THR A 385 -13.33 36.80 -20.28
N PRO A 386 -14.12 36.67 -21.35
CA PRO A 386 -14.58 35.38 -21.86
C PRO A 386 -13.45 34.41 -22.20
N LEU A 387 -12.30 34.92 -22.68
CA LEU A 387 -11.14 34.10 -23.01
C LEU A 387 -10.57 33.39 -21.77
N ALA A 388 -10.44 34.10 -20.64
CA ALA A 388 -9.95 33.51 -19.40
C ALA A 388 -10.89 32.42 -18.85
N LEU A 389 -12.22 32.56 -19.05
CA LEU A 389 -13.17 31.50 -18.72
C LEU A 389 -12.97 30.25 -19.57
N VAL A 390 -12.73 30.43 -20.88
CA VAL A 390 -12.46 29.32 -21.81
C VAL A 390 -11.14 28.63 -21.47
N GLU A 391 -10.09 29.39 -21.17
CA GLU A 391 -8.80 28.85 -20.73
C GLU A 391 -8.92 28.08 -19.41
N GLN A 392 -9.69 28.61 -18.46
CA GLN A 392 -9.97 27.93 -17.20
C GLN A 392 -10.73 26.62 -17.44
N ALA A 393 -11.77 26.62 -18.27
CA ALA A 393 -12.51 25.41 -18.63
C ALA A 393 -11.61 24.36 -19.31
N ARG A 394 -10.77 24.79 -20.26
CA ARG A 394 -9.78 23.92 -20.91
C ARG A 394 -8.80 23.32 -19.89
N SER A 395 -8.33 24.11 -18.92
CA SER A 395 -7.44 23.63 -17.86
C SER A 395 -8.09 22.60 -16.93
N CYS A 396 -9.42 22.61 -16.82
CA CYS A 396 -10.17 21.62 -16.05
C CYS A 396 -10.34 20.30 -16.83
N CYS A 397 -10.52 20.39 -18.15
CA CYS A 397 -10.71 19.23 -19.04
C CYS A 397 -9.42 18.48 -19.38
N SER A 398 -8.25 19.08 -19.13
CA SER A 398 -6.95 18.46 -19.36
C SER A 398 -6.12 18.44 -18.07
N PRO A 399 -6.50 17.63 -17.07
CA PRO A 399 -5.75 17.54 -15.83
C PRO A 399 -4.33 17.04 -16.10
N SER A 400 -3.36 17.58 -15.37
CA SER A 400 -1.97 17.16 -15.51
C SER A 400 -1.81 15.69 -15.13
N PRO A 401 -0.92 14.94 -15.81
CA PRO A 401 -0.67 13.55 -15.47
C PRO A 401 -0.24 13.38 -14.01
N LEU A 402 -0.53 12.20 -13.45
CA LEU A 402 -0.03 11.79 -12.13
C LEU A 402 1.49 11.97 -12.05
N HIS A 403 2.00 12.33 -10.88
CA HIS A 403 3.42 12.62 -10.60
C HIS A 403 4.02 13.83 -11.31
N SER A 404 3.28 14.51 -12.19
CA SER A 404 3.77 15.75 -12.80
C SER A 404 3.88 16.89 -11.76
N PRO A 405 4.81 17.84 -11.96
CA PRO A 405 4.86 19.07 -11.17
C PRO A 405 3.55 19.84 -11.19
N GLY A 406 2.82 19.82 -12.32
CA GLY A 406 1.51 20.47 -12.45
C GLY A 406 0.45 19.87 -11.54
N HIS A 407 0.41 18.54 -11.43
CA HIS A 407 -0.52 17.83 -10.54
C HIS A 407 -0.22 18.13 -9.07
N THR A 408 1.04 18.00 -8.65
CA THR A 408 1.43 18.29 -7.25
C THR A 408 1.24 19.77 -6.87
N GLN A 409 1.50 20.70 -7.80
CA GLN A 409 1.31 22.13 -7.56
C GLN A 409 -0.16 22.57 -7.56
N LEU A 410 -1.09 21.76 -8.06
CA LEU A 410 -2.53 22.09 -8.10
C LEU A 410 -3.07 22.47 -6.71
N TYR A 411 -2.59 21.81 -5.66
CA TYR A 411 -2.98 22.13 -4.28
C TYR A 411 -2.65 23.58 -3.89
N ARG A 412 -1.56 24.13 -4.44
CA ARG A 412 -1.04 25.47 -4.17
C ARG A 412 -1.62 26.54 -5.10
N SER A 413 -2.41 26.17 -6.09
CA SER A 413 -2.97 27.10 -7.09
C SER A 413 -4.50 27.07 -7.19
N ALA A 414 -5.16 26.05 -6.64
CA ALA A 414 -6.60 25.85 -6.72
C ALA A 414 -7.25 25.70 -5.33
N ASN A 415 -8.51 26.12 -5.22
CA ASN A 415 -9.37 25.75 -4.08
C ASN A 415 -10.06 24.40 -4.35
N SER A 416 -10.74 23.85 -3.34
CA SER A 416 -11.37 22.53 -3.40
C SER A 416 -12.41 22.40 -4.54
N PHE A 417 -13.17 23.46 -4.79
CA PHE A 417 -14.16 23.52 -5.89
C PHE A 417 -13.50 23.41 -7.27
N HIS A 418 -12.38 24.12 -7.50
CA HIS A 418 -11.66 24.03 -8.78
C HIS A 418 -11.04 22.66 -9.02
N ILE A 419 -10.63 21.95 -7.95
CA ILE A 419 -10.16 20.57 -8.07
C ILE A 419 -11.35 19.65 -8.38
N PHE A 420 -12.49 19.86 -7.73
CA PHE A 420 -13.73 19.14 -8.05
C PHE A 420 -14.15 19.29 -9.52
N LEU A 421 -14.05 20.48 -10.12
CA LEU A 421 -14.37 20.68 -11.53
C LEU A 421 -13.52 19.80 -12.47
N ARG A 422 -12.26 19.51 -12.09
CA ARG A 422 -11.41 18.57 -12.84
C ARG A 422 -11.90 17.13 -12.70
N VAL A 423 -12.29 16.74 -11.48
CA VAL A 423 -12.90 15.42 -11.24
C VAL A 423 -14.18 15.25 -12.07
N LEU A 424 -15.05 16.27 -12.07
CA LEU A 424 -16.27 16.28 -12.88
C LEU A 424 -15.96 16.18 -14.38
N ALA A 425 -14.99 16.96 -14.87
CA ALA A 425 -14.59 16.93 -16.27
C ALA A 425 -14.06 15.55 -16.70
N LEU A 426 -13.28 14.88 -15.84
CA LEU A 426 -12.82 13.51 -16.08
C LEU A 426 -13.98 12.51 -16.22
N CYS A 427 -14.97 12.56 -15.34
CA CYS A 427 -16.17 11.72 -15.46
C CYS A 427 -16.92 11.97 -16.77
N LEU A 428 -17.17 13.24 -17.10
CA LEU A 428 -17.93 13.60 -18.30
C LEU A 428 -17.22 13.20 -19.60
N ALA A 429 -15.88 13.22 -19.62
CA ALA A 429 -15.09 12.79 -20.77
C ALA A 429 -15.18 11.28 -21.03
N GLN A 430 -15.39 10.46 -19.99
CA GLN A 430 -15.57 9.02 -20.15
C GLN A 430 -16.97 8.67 -20.67
N ASP A 431 -18.01 9.35 -20.19
CA ASP A 431 -19.40 9.16 -20.62
C ASP A 431 -19.62 9.50 -22.12
N THR A 432 -18.71 10.29 -22.72
CA THR A 432 -18.74 10.57 -24.17
C THR A 432 -18.12 9.46 -25.03
N ALA A 433 -17.29 8.58 -24.46
CA ALA A 433 -16.68 7.45 -25.18
C ALA A 433 -17.57 6.20 -25.20
N GLY A 434 -18.45 6.03 -24.21
CA GLY A 434 -19.47 4.99 -24.14
C GLY A 434 -20.87 5.59 -24.12
N GLY A 435 -21.60 5.53 -25.24
CA GLY A 435 -22.87 6.24 -25.42
C GLY A 435 -23.93 6.00 -24.32
N VAL A 436 -24.02 6.96 -23.38
CA VAL A 436 -25.19 7.33 -22.53
C VAL A 436 -25.42 6.42 -21.28
N PRO A 437 -25.77 6.97 -20.09
CA PRO A 437 -26.55 8.18 -19.88
C PRO A 437 -26.01 9.25 -18.90
N GLN A 438 -25.84 10.46 -19.46
CA GLN A 438 -25.96 11.80 -18.84
C GLN A 438 -27.24 12.04 -17.98
N ARG A 439 -28.05 11.00 -17.66
CA ARG A 439 -29.36 11.16 -17.02
C ARG A 439 -29.31 11.17 -15.48
N GLN A 440 -28.22 10.75 -14.84
CA GLN A 440 -28.19 10.67 -13.37
C GLN A 440 -27.66 11.92 -12.64
N ILE A 441 -26.87 12.79 -13.29
CA ILE A 441 -26.40 14.06 -12.67
C ILE A 441 -27.49 15.16 -12.76
N LYS A 442 -28.64 14.90 -13.40
CA LYS A 442 -29.76 15.84 -13.54
C LYS A 442 -30.69 15.84 -12.32
N GLY A 443 -30.31 16.57 -11.28
CA GLY A 443 -31.28 17.19 -10.37
C GLY A 443 -31.95 18.40 -11.07
N ARG A 444 -33.29 18.45 -11.01
CA ARG A 444 -34.20 19.46 -11.62
C ARG A 444 -33.59 20.87 -11.78
N PRO A 445 -33.55 21.45 -13.01
CA PRO A 445 -33.48 22.90 -13.12
C PRO A 445 -34.83 23.49 -12.63
N PRO A 446 -34.84 24.61 -11.88
CA PRO A 446 -36.08 25.34 -11.66
C PRO A 446 -36.61 25.76 -13.03
N SER A 447 -37.86 25.42 -13.29
CA SER A 447 -38.62 25.85 -14.44
C SER A 447 -38.56 27.38 -14.55
N GLY A 448 -37.91 27.90 -15.59
CA GLY A 448 -37.94 29.32 -15.91
C GLY A 448 -36.67 29.84 -16.57
N ALA A 449 -36.76 30.03 -17.89
CA ALA A 449 -35.92 30.90 -18.72
C ALA A 449 -34.43 30.52 -18.95
N GLY A 450 -34.18 29.97 -20.15
CA GLY A 450 -33.12 30.48 -21.03
C GLY A 450 -31.68 30.02 -20.81
N VAL A 451 -31.35 28.79 -21.19
CA VAL A 451 -29.97 28.42 -21.57
C VAL A 451 -30.00 27.49 -22.79
N SER A 452 -30.21 28.08 -23.97
CA SER A 452 -29.84 27.49 -25.25
C SER A 452 -28.65 28.30 -25.76
N GLY A 453 -27.44 27.79 -25.58
CA GLY A 453 -26.23 28.53 -25.99
C GLY A 453 -24.90 27.83 -25.75
N VAL A 454 -24.83 26.85 -24.85
CA VAL A 454 -23.55 26.20 -24.51
C VAL A 454 -23.25 24.96 -25.38
N ASN A 455 -24.24 24.41 -26.08
CA ASN A 455 -24.03 23.22 -26.94
C ASN A 455 -23.44 23.51 -28.32
N HIS A 456 -23.20 24.78 -28.70
CA HIS A 456 -22.78 25.13 -30.06
C HIS A 456 -21.29 25.48 -30.22
N LEU A 457 -20.52 25.54 -29.13
CA LEU A 457 -19.09 25.92 -29.15
C LEU A 457 -18.11 24.74 -29.03
N LEU A 458 -18.61 23.51 -28.90
CA LEU A 458 -17.79 22.28 -28.85
C LEU A 458 -17.61 21.60 -30.21
N PHE A 459 -18.24 22.10 -31.28
CA PHE A 459 -18.22 21.51 -32.61
C PHE A 459 -17.84 22.57 -33.66
N ASN A 460 -16.55 22.95 -33.76
CA ASN A 460 -15.96 23.53 -34.99
C ASN A 460 -14.46 23.79 -34.86
N THR A 461 -13.66 22.75 -34.62
CA THR A 461 -12.18 22.87 -34.76
C THR A 461 -11.50 21.76 -35.57
N ASP A 462 -12.23 20.83 -36.19
CA ASP A 462 -11.63 19.73 -36.98
C ASP A 462 -12.03 19.68 -38.47
N GLN A 463 -12.45 20.80 -39.06
CA GLN A 463 -12.66 20.89 -40.52
C GLN A 463 -12.05 22.16 -41.10
N SER A 464 -10.72 22.26 -41.05
CA SER A 464 -9.99 23.26 -41.86
C SER A 464 -8.55 22.82 -42.08
N GLN A 465 -8.36 21.62 -42.62
CA GLN A 465 -7.06 21.21 -43.16
C GLN A 465 -7.22 20.10 -44.23
N GLU A 466 -8.02 20.36 -45.27
CA GLU A 466 -8.00 19.55 -46.49
C GLU A 466 -8.67 20.33 -47.65
N ALA A 467 -7.97 21.36 -48.14
CA ALA A 467 -8.29 22.01 -49.42
C ALA A 467 -7.10 22.87 -49.90
N SER A 468 -5.98 22.23 -50.23
CA SER A 468 -4.97 22.78 -51.14
C SER A 468 -4.00 21.69 -51.59
N HIS A 469 -4.39 20.91 -52.59
CA HIS A 469 -3.55 20.50 -53.73
C HIS A 469 -4.36 19.78 -54.79
#